data_AF-A0A8J7C6L1-F1
#
_entry.id   AF-A0A8J7C6L1-F1
#
_cell.length_a   1.000
_cell.length_b   1.000
_cell.length_c   1.000
_cell.angle_alpha   90.00
_cell.angle_beta   90.00
_cell.angle_gamma   90.00
#
_symmetry.space_group_name_H-M   'P 1'
#
loop_
_entity.id
_entity.type
_entity.pdbx_description
1 polymer ?
#
loop_
_entity_poly.entity_id
_entity_poly.type
_entity_poly.pdbx_seq_one_letter_code
_entity_poly.pdbx_strand_id
1 'polypeptide(L)'
;METTQKAISYSQKHQLEPNPTAHIENSSLEYLHVAFLLWEYKTSYSKKEYRRLLNTYGWDKGSAEEIRALKIGENFLEFACCPQHLAPIPVTILLKLCSEKYKPIINQLQDYPIGGLTCEVVLELIEERKALLKAEKQASQNSFEEKPSIWRRTPRGERFVQFPPLWEENHQTGVLAQELIDEYGLLPQAILREAITDYHAKLTQEKEQSQETAESEMVVVDSEIPPQVEISPIESEETKKEVISSVEQNEQAITLQVREFATDGNRQNGYSPTSSVTEQQPVEVEEAFILAEKLRSSNSYYQIRCSLYRHFNVKDQAWELLSPEERSRIEKLLPQEVLALNEARNSGLIVDFYELETGWFQIFIHGVDTPISVSKSNVFDWLKEQESITSVIV
;
A
#
# COMPACT_ATOMS: atom_id res chain seq x y z
N MET A 1 -62.51 -12.32 0.82
CA MET A 1 -61.34 -12.00 -0.03
C MET A 1 -60.43 -11.12 0.82
N GLU A 2 -59.36 -11.69 1.36
CA GLU A 2 -58.41 -10.94 2.18
C GLU A 2 -57.43 -10.23 1.26
N THR A 3 -57.48 -8.90 1.23
CA THR A 3 -56.51 -8.09 0.51
C THR A 3 -55.24 -7.98 1.35
N THR A 4 -54.26 -8.84 1.09
CA THR A 4 -52.94 -8.77 1.71
C THR A 4 -52.29 -7.44 1.39
N GLN A 5 -52.28 -6.50 2.35
CA GLN A 5 -51.49 -5.28 2.26
C GLN A 5 -50.01 -5.68 2.23
N LYS A 6 -49.40 -5.63 1.04
CA LYS A 6 -47.94 -5.75 0.92
C LYS A 6 -47.31 -4.58 1.68
N ALA A 7 -46.53 -4.90 2.70
CA ALA A 7 -45.73 -3.92 3.42
C ALA A 7 -44.76 -3.24 2.44
N ILE A 8 -44.70 -1.90 2.52
CA ILE A 8 -43.76 -1.08 1.73
C ILE A 8 -42.33 -1.47 2.13
N SER A 9 -41.44 -1.67 1.16
CA SER A 9 -40.06 -2.07 1.46
C SER A 9 -39.29 -0.94 2.13
N TYR A 10 -38.22 -1.28 2.86
CA TYR A 10 -37.34 -0.28 3.48
C TYR A 10 -36.76 0.70 2.43
N SER A 11 -36.31 0.19 1.29
CA SER A 11 -35.81 0.99 0.16
C SER A 11 -36.88 1.97 -0.37
N GLN A 12 -38.12 1.52 -0.55
CA GLN A 12 -39.23 2.38 -1.01
C GLN A 12 -39.61 3.44 0.03
N LYS A 13 -39.61 3.10 1.32
CA LYS A 13 -39.93 4.04 2.41
C LYS A 13 -38.90 5.16 2.53
N HIS A 14 -37.63 4.85 2.27
CA HIS A 14 -36.50 5.77 2.44
C HIS A 14 -35.92 6.33 1.13
N GLN A 15 -36.52 5.99 -0.02
CA GLN A 15 -36.05 6.40 -1.37
C GLN A 15 -34.58 6.03 -1.64
N LEU A 16 -34.17 4.85 -1.17
CA LEU A 16 -32.79 4.35 -1.29
C LEU A 16 -32.68 3.30 -2.40
N GLU A 17 -31.52 3.27 -3.06
CA GLU A 17 -31.12 2.17 -3.95
C GLU A 17 -31.33 0.81 -3.26
N PRO A 18 -31.99 -0.17 -3.91
CA PRO A 18 -32.29 -1.47 -3.29
C PRO A 18 -31.07 -2.38 -3.15
N ASN A 19 -29.96 -2.10 -3.85
CA ASN A 19 -28.73 -2.87 -3.75
C ASN A 19 -27.90 -2.38 -2.53
N PRO A 20 -27.72 -3.18 -1.46
CA PRO A 20 -26.93 -2.77 -0.30
C PRO A 20 -25.44 -2.58 -0.63
N THR A 21 -24.90 -3.27 -1.64
CA THR A 21 -23.49 -3.17 -2.02
C THR A 21 -23.16 -1.78 -2.57
N ALA A 22 -24.05 -1.17 -3.35
CA ALA A 22 -23.87 0.18 -3.90
C ALA A 22 -23.70 1.25 -2.79
N HIS A 23 -24.39 1.10 -1.66
CA HIS A 23 -24.21 1.99 -0.51
C HIS A 23 -22.86 1.80 0.19
N ILE A 24 -22.36 0.55 0.25
CA ILE A 24 -21.04 0.22 0.79
C ILE A 24 -19.93 0.74 -0.13
N GLU A 25 -20.10 0.59 -1.44
CA GLU A 25 -19.19 1.11 -2.47
C GLU A 25 -19.10 2.63 -2.39
N ASN A 26 -20.24 3.34 -2.40
CA ASN A 26 -20.28 4.78 -2.26
C ASN A 26 -19.64 5.24 -0.94
N SER A 27 -19.97 4.60 0.19
CA SER A 27 -19.37 4.94 1.48
C SER A 27 -17.85 4.65 1.54
N SER A 28 -17.37 3.64 0.81
CA SER A 28 -15.94 3.29 0.76
C SER A 28 -15.18 4.26 -0.16
N LEU A 29 -15.80 4.68 -1.27
CA LEU A 29 -15.29 5.69 -2.18
C LEU A 29 -15.11 7.05 -1.50
N GLU A 30 -16.14 7.54 -0.80
CA GLU A 30 -16.06 8.78 -0.02
C GLU A 30 -14.96 8.72 1.06
N TYR A 31 -14.84 7.58 1.75
CA TYR A 31 -13.77 7.37 2.72
C TYR A 31 -12.38 7.38 2.07
N LEU A 32 -12.24 6.84 0.86
CA LEU A 32 -10.98 6.84 0.11
C LEU A 32 -10.58 8.25 -0.33
N HIS A 33 -11.51 9.06 -0.83
CA HIS A 33 -11.25 10.48 -1.13
C HIS A 33 -10.76 11.23 0.12
N VAL A 34 -11.42 11.03 1.26
CA VAL A 34 -10.98 11.59 2.55
C VAL A 34 -9.58 11.08 2.94
N ALA A 35 -9.29 9.79 2.77
CA ALA A 35 -7.99 9.20 3.10
C ALA A 35 -6.84 9.80 2.27
N PHE A 36 -7.04 9.96 0.96
CA PHE A 36 -6.05 10.57 0.07
C PHE A 36 -5.88 12.07 0.34
N LEU A 37 -6.98 12.80 0.57
CA LEU A 37 -6.94 14.24 0.92
C LEU A 37 -6.23 14.49 2.26
N LEU A 38 -6.51 13.67 3.28
CA LEU A 38 -5.81 13.76 4.58
C LEU A 38 -4.32 13.41 4.47
N TRP A 39 -3.96 12.49 3.57
CA TRP A 39 -2.56 12.18 3.28
C TRP A 39 -1.86 13.35 2.60
N GLU A 40 -2.45 13.93 1.55
CA GLU A 40 -1.95 15.14 0.89
C GLU A 40 -1.80 16.30 1.88
N TYR A 41 -2.80 16.52 2.75
CA TYR A 41 -2.73 17.56 3.77
C TYR A 41 -1.58 17.34 4.78
N LYS A 42 -1.23 16.08 5.06
CA LYS A 42 -0.12 15.71 5.95
C LYS A 42 1.25 15.85 5.27
N THR A 43 1.34 15.64 3.96
CA THR A 43 2.59 15.76 3.18
C THR A 43 2.89 17.20 2.76
N SER A 44 1.86 17.95 2.36
CA SER A 44 2.01 19.27 1.72
C SER A 44 2.04 20.45 2.69
N TYR A 45 1.49 20.31 3.91
CA TYR A 45 1.39 21.40 4.89
C TYR A 45 2.28 21.20 6.11
N SER A 46 2.65 22.28 6.80
CA SER A 46 3.39 22.17 8.05
C SER A 46 2.56 21.51 9.16
N LYS A 47 3.24 20.93 10.15
CA LYS A 47 2.62 20.29 11.34
C LYS A 47 1.68 21.22 12.14
N LYS A 48 1.76 22.54 11.96
CA LYS A 48 0.87 23.55 12.56
C LYS A 48 -0.37 23.77 11.69
N GLU A 49 -0.19 23.95 10.39
CA GLU A 49 -1.27 24.18 9.42
C GLU A 49 -2.15 22.94 9.25
N TYR A 50 -1.54 21.75 9.15
CA TYR A 50 -2.27 20.48 9.13
C TYR A 50 -3.23 20.35 10.31
N ARG A 51 -2.77 20.67 11.53
CA ARG A 51 -3.61 20.65 12.74
C ARG A 51 -4.73 21.68 12.68
N ARG A 52 -4.50 22.87 12.09
CA ARG A 52 -5.54 23.87 11.87
C ARG A 52 -6.60 23.37 10.89
N LEU A 53 -6.18 22.71 9.79
CA LEU A 53 -7.09 22.10 8.82
C LEU A 53 -7.94 21.00 9.47
N LEU A 54 -7.33 20.06 10.18
CA LEU A 54 -8.05 19.01 10.92
C LEU A 54 -9.12 19.61 11.85
N ASN A 55 -8.74 20.55 12.71
CA ASN A 55 -9.68 21.23 13.61
C ASN A 55 -10.81 21.99 12.87
N THR A 56 -10.53 22.52 11.66
CA THR A 56 -11.51 23.25 10.84
C THR A 56 -12.55 22.30 10.24
N TYR A 57 -12.14 21.09 9.85
CA TYR A 57 -13.01 20.07 9.28
C TYR A 57 -13.57 19.07 10.30
N GLY A 58 -13.41 19.32 11.61
CA GLY A 58 -13.94 18.47 12.68
C GLY A 58 -13.17 17.17 12.90
N TRP A 59 -11.92 17.07 12.44
CA TRP A 59 -11.05 15.92 12.67
C TRP A 59 -10.15 16.12 13.89
N ASP A 60 -10.13 15.13 14.78
CA ASP A 60 -9.23 15.12 15.94
C ASP A 60 -7.87 14.51 15.57
N LYS A 61 -6.80 15.26 15.82
CA LYS A 61 -5.44 14.76 15.65
C LYS A 61 -5.10 13.69 16.70
N GLY A 62 -4.60 12.54 16.23
CA GLY A 62 -4.33 11.34 17.02
C GLY A 62 -5.55 10.44 17.16
N SER A 63 -6.68 10.78 16.53
CA SER A 63 -7.87 9.92 16.56
C SER A 63 -7.63 8.60 15.82
N ALA A 64 -8.35 7.56 16.24
CA ALA A 64 -8.29 6.27 15.57
C ALA A 64 -8.69 6.38 14.09
N GLU A 65 -9.57 7.32 13.73
CA GLU A 65 -10.00 7.50 12.34
C GLU A 65 -8.96 8.24 11.49
N GLU A 66 -8.35 9.33 11.98
CA GLU A 66 -7.25 10.01 11.28
C GLU A 66 -6.12 9.00 11.01
N ILE A 67 -5.75 8.19 12.01
CA ILE A 67 -4.70 7.17 11.88
C ILE A 67 -5.09 6.10 10.84
N ARG A 68 -6.36 5.66 10.81
CA ARG A 68 -6.85 4.70 9.80
C ARG A 68 -6.83 5.29 8.39
N ALA A 69 -7.39 6.48 8.21
CA ALA A 69 -7.45 7.17 6.93
C ALA A 69 -6.03 7.45 6.37
N LEU A 70 -5.14 8.02 7.18
CA LEU A 70 -3.74 8.26 6.80
C LEU A 70 -3.01 6.97 6.40
N LYS A 71 -3.28 5.86 7.09
CA LYS A 71 -2.65 4.57 6.78
C LYS A 71 -3.10 4.02 5.42
N ILE A 72 -4.37 4.21 5.06
CA ILE A 72 -4.86 3.85 3.72
C ILE A 72 -4.22 4.75 2.66
N GLY A 73 -4.24 6.08 2.85
CA GLY A 73 -3.64 7.03 1.92
C GLY A 73 -2.15 6.79 1.66
N GLU A 74 -1.41 6.38 2.70
CA GLU A 74 0.00 5.99 2.60
C GLU A 74 0.24 4.71 1.78
N ASN A 75 -0.56 3.66 2.02
CA ASN A 75 -0.33 2.34 1.42
C ASN A 75 -0.96 2.18 0.03
N PHE A 76 -2.00 2.95 -0.28
CA PHE A 76 -2.73 2.89 -1.55
C PHE A 76 -2.52 4.14 -2.43
N LEU A 77 -1.43 4.89 -2.22
CA LEU A 77 -1.15 6.14 -2.95
C LEU A 77 -1.19 5.99 -4.48
N GLU A 78 -0.79 4.84 -5.01
CA GLU A 78 -0.85 4.54 -6.46
C GLU A 78 -2.29 4.52 -7.02
N PHE A 79 -3.30 4.36 -6.15
CA PHE A 79 -4.73 4.43 -6.50
C PHE A 79 -5.36 5.80 -6.24
N ALA A 80 -4.57 6.83 -5.85
CA ALA A 80 -5.10 8.17 -5.58
C ALA A 80 -5.78 8.82 -6.81
N CYS A 81 -5.33 8.45 -8.02
CA CYS A 81 -5.95 8.88 -9.29
C CYS A 81 -7.12 7.98 -9.74
N CYS A 82 -7.42 6.89 -9.03
CA CYS A 82 -8.58 6.03 -9.32
C CYS A 82 -9.19 5.37 -8.05
N PRO A 83 -9.65 6.16 -7.04
CA PRO A 83 -10.22 5.62 -5.80
C PRO A 83 -11.38 4.63 -6.03
N GLN A 84 -12.15 4.83 -7.09
CA GLN A 84 -13.24 3.94 -7.55
C GLN A 84 -12.81 2.51 -7.85
N HIS A 85 -11.53 2.26 -8.14
CA HIS A 85 -10.99 0.91 -8.29
C HIS A 85 -10.99 0.12 -6.97
N LEU A 86 -10.83 0.82 -5.84
CA LEU A 86 -10.85 0.23 -4.50
C LEU A 86 -12.23 0.30 -3.83
N ALA A 87 -13.18 1.08 -4.37
CA ALA A 87 -14.53 1.22 -3.83
C ALA A 87 -15.32 -0.10 -3.63
N PRO A 88 -15.18 -1.14 -4.48
CA PRO A 88 -15.78 -2.47 -4.23
C PRO A 88 -15.24 -3.17 -2.96
N ILE A 89 -14.17 -2.68 -2.34
CA ILE A 89 -13.52 -3.28 -1.18
C ILE A 89 -13.87 -2.47 0.08
N PRO A 90 -14.59 -3.07 1.05
CA PRO A 90 -14.83 -2.43 2.34
C PRO A 90 -13.55 -1.91 3.02
N VAL A 91 -13.62 -0.72 3.61
CA VAL A 91 -12.53 -0.05 4.33
C VAL A 91 -11.84 -0.96 5.37
N THR A 92 -12.59 -1.85 6.02
CA THR A 92 -12.06 -2.84 6.97
C THR A 92 -11.09 -3.85 6.35
N ILE A 93 -11.28 -4.22 5.09
CA ILE A 93 -10.39 -5.10 4.33
C ILE A 93 -9.18 -4.31 3.82
N LEU A 94 -9.36 -3.09 3.33
CA LEU A 94 -8.25 -2.20 2.94
C LEU A 94 -7.27 -1.97 4.11
N LEU A 95 -7.78 -1.72 5.31
CA LEU A 95 -6.96 -1.58 6.53
C LEU A 95 -6.19 -2.84 6.93
N LYS A 96 -6.73 -4.03 6.62
CA LYS A 96 -6.07 -5.33 6.83
C LYS A 96 -4.93 -5.54 5.82
N LEU A 97 -5.13 -5.13 4.56
CA LEU A 97 -4.11 -5.13 3.51
C LEU A 97 -2.93 -4.21 3.84
N CYS A 98 -3.17 -3.07 4.51
CA CYS A 98 -2.15 -2.14 5.03
C CYS A 98 -1.24 -2.75 6.15
N SER A 99 -1.01 -4.06 6.20
CA SER A 99 -0.08 -4.68 7.13
C SER A 99 1.01 -5.42 6.36
N GLU A 100 2.24 -5.41 6.86
CA GLU A 100 3.43 -5.94 6.16
C GLU A 100 3.27 -7.38 5.63
N LYS A 101 2.41 -8.18 6.27
CA LYS A 101 2.07 -9.56 5.88
C LYS A 101 1.34 -9.65 4.53
N TYR A 102 0.52 -8.65 4.22
CA TYR A 102 -0.38 -8.58 3.06
C TYR A 102 0.01 -7.48 2.06
N LYS A 103 1.03 -6.67 2.36
CA LYS A 103 1.59 -5.66 1.45
C LYS A 103 1.88 -6.16 0.01
N PRO A 104 2.33 -7.41 -0.23
CA PRO A 104 2.49 -7.93 -1.59
C PRO A 104 1.18 -7.98 -2.40
N ILE A 105 0.03 -8.13 -1.74
CA ILE A 105 -1.29 -8.12 -2.40
C ILE A 105 -1.56 -6.73 -2.98
N ILE A 106 -1.20 -5.65 -2.29
CA ILE A 106 -1.43 -4.27 -2.77
C ILE A 106 -0.77 -4.03 -4.12
N ASN A 107 0.43 -4.59 -4.35
CA ASN A 107 1.10 -4.53 -5.64
C ASN A 107 0.32 -5.33 -6.71
N GLN A 108 -0.13 -6.54 -6.38
CA GLN A 108 -0.94 -7.37 -7.30
C GLN A 108 -2.27 -6.71 -7.68
N LEU A 109 -2.87 -5.89 -6.79
CA LEU A 109 -4.10 -5.16 -7.11
C LEU A 109 -3.91 -4.14 -8.25
N GLN A 110 -2.69 -3.67 -8.50
CA GLN A 110 -2.40 -2.71 -9.58
C GLN A 110 -2.50 -3.33 -10.98
N ASP A 111 -2.36 -4.66 -11.07
CA ASP A 111 -2.42 -5.41 -12.33
C ASP A 111 -3.87 -5.66 -12.81
N TYR A 112 -4.88 -5.41 -11.97
CA TYR A 112 -6.28 -5.62 -12.30
C TYR A 112 -6.89 -4.45 -13.10
N PRO A 113 -7.73 -4.71 -14.12
CA PRO A 113 -8.42 -3.65 -14.86
C PRO A 113 -9.50 -2.97 -14.01
N ILE A 114 -9.78 -1.69 -14.28
CA ILE A 114 -10.89 -0.96 -13.64
C ILE A 114 -12.22 -1.70 -13.86
N GLY A 115 -12.97 -1.90 -12.77
CA GLY A 115 -14.22 -2.66 -12.74
C GLY A 115 -14.05 -4.18 -12.71
N GLY A 116 -12.84 -4.71 -12.88
CA GLY A 116 -12.54 -6.14 -12.74
C GLY A 116 -12.20 -6.57 -11.31
N LEU A 117 -11.90 -5.62 -10.41
CA LEU A 117 -11.57 -5.92 -9.02
C LEU A 117 -12.84 -5.98 -8.16
N THR A 118 -13.09 -7.14 -7.54
CA THR A 118 -14.21 -7.35 -6.61
C THR A 118 -13.71 -7.68 -5.21
N CYS A 119 -14.56 -7.48 -4.19
CA CYS A 119 -14.22 -7.89 -2.82
C CYS A 119 -13.90 -9.39 -2.70
N GLU A 120 -14.51 -10.23 -3.54
CA GLU A 120 -14.33 -11.69 -3.51
C GLU A 120 -12.91 -12.07 -3.91
N VAL A 121 -12.42 -11.55 -5.04
CA VAL A 121 -11.03 -11.76 -5.52
C VAL A 121 -10.00 -11.32 -4.46
N VAL A 122 -10.25 -10.20 -3.78
CA VAL A 122 -9.37 -9.71 -2.71
C VAL A 122 -9.37 -10.63 -1.48
N LEU A 123 -10.51 -11.24 -1.15
CA LEU A 123 -10.60 -12.21 -0.07
C LEU A 123 -9.87 -13.52 -0.43
N GLU A 124 -9.94 -13.97 -1.68
CA GLU A 124 -9.18 -15.13 -2.18
C GLU A 124 -7.67 -14.90 -2.06
N LEU A 125 -7.15 -13.78 -2.57
CA LEU A 125 -5.73 -13.40 -2.45
C LEU A 125 -5.26 -13.33 -0.97
N ILE A 126 -6.14 -12.90 -0.05
CA ILE A 126 -5.85 -12.90 1.39
C ILE A 126 -5.75 -14.32 1.96
N GLU A 127 -6.62 -15.26 1.55
CA GLU A 127 -6.54 -16.66 1.98
C GLU A 127 -5.34 -17.39 1.37
N GLU A 128 -5.00 -17.15 0.10
CA GLU A 128 -3.77 -17.64 -0.52
C GLU A 128 -2.53 -17.16 0.25
N ARG A 129 -2.45 -15.85 0.54
CA ARG A 129 -1.32 -15.31 1.30
C ARG A 129 -1.25 -15.85 2.73
N LYS A 130 -2.39 -16.14 3.38
CA LYS A 130 -2.42 -16.85 4.66
C LYS A 130 -1.89 -18.28 4.54
N ALA A 131 -2.24 -19.01 3.49
CA ALA A 131 -1.75 -20.37 3.25
C ALA A 131 -0.21 -20.36 3.07
N LEU A 132 0.32 -19.43 2.28
CA LEU A 132 1.76 -19.22 2.13
C LEU A 132 2.43 -18.87 3.47
N LEU A 133 1.90 -17.92 4.24
CA LEU A 133 2.43 -17.56 5.56
C LEU A 133 2.37 -18.72 6.58
N LYS A 134 1.44 -19.67 6.40
CA LYS A 134 1.36 -20.90 7.21
C LYS A 134 2.43 -21.91 6.77
N ALA A 135 2.62 -22.08 5.46
CA ALA A 135 3.65 -22.93 4.89
C ALA A 135 5.07 -22.41 5.19
N GLU A 136 5.33 -21.10 5.05
CA GLU A 136 6.58 -20.44 5.42
C GLU A 136 6.93 -20.71 6.90
N LYS A 137 5.94 -20.62 7.80
CA LYS A 137 6.14 -20.94 9.22
C LYS A 137 6.42 -22.41 9.48
N GLN A 138 5.71 -23.31 8.82
CA GLN A 138 5.93 -24.76 8.95
C GLN A 138 7.29 -25.17 8.36
N ALA A 139 7.68 -24.64 7.21
CA ALA A 139 9.01 -24.82 6.64
C ALA A 139 10.10 -24.26 7.56
N SER A 140 9.89 -23.06 8.12
CA SER A 140 10.80 -22.47 9.11
C SER A 140 10.94 -23.36 10.34
N GLN A 141 9.83 -23.86 10.90
CA GLN A 141 9.81 -24.80 12.03
C GLN A 141 10.48 -26.14 11.72
N ASN A 142 10.42 -26.61 10.47
CA ASN A 142 11.09 -27.82 10.01
C ASN A 142 12.58 -27.61 9.65
N SER A 143 13.03 -26.36 9.51
CA SER A 143 14.43 -26.03 9.18
C SER A 143 15.33 -25.75 10.39
N PHE A 144 14.75 -25.63 11.59
CA PHE A 144 15.52 -25.46 12.83
C PHE A 144 15.97 -26.81 13.41
N GLU A 145 16.99 -27.41 12.79
CA GLU A 145 17.91 -28.34 13.48
C GLU A 145 18.94 -27.59 14.36
N GLU A 146 18.77 -26.27 14.58
CA GLU A 146 19.54 -25.55 15.59
C GLU A 146 19.13 -26.05 16.98
N LYS A 147 20.13 -26.47 17.77
CA LYS A 147 19.97 -27.00 19.14
C LYS A 147 19.01 -26.10 19.94
N PRO A 148 17.92 -26.64 20.52
CA PRO A 148 16.87 -25.84 21.12
C PRO A 148 17.41 -25.01 22.30
N SER A 149 17.54 -23.70 22.09
CA SER A 149 17.97 -22.77 23.14
C SER A 149 16.80 -22.46 24.07
N ILE A 150 16.96 -22.83 25.34
CA ILE A 150 16.01 -22.50 26.44
C ILE A 150 16.16 -21.06 26.96
N TRP A 151 17.10 -20.27 26.42
CA TRP A 151 17.33 -18.90 26.85
C TRP A 151 16.42 -17.90 26.12
N ARG A 152 15.86 -16.95 26.87
CA ARG A 152 15.04 -15.83 26.38
C ARG A 152 15.56 -14.51 26.97
N ARG A 153 15.11 -13.38 26.42
CA ARG A 153 15.44 -12.04 26.93
C ARG A 153 14.18 -11.28 27.35
N THR A 154 14.24 -10.55 28.45
CA THR A 154 13.19 -9.60 28.84
C THR A 154 13.23 -8.36 27.94
N PRO A 155 12.17 -7.53 27.89
CA PRO A 155 12.22 -6.22 27.22
C PRO A 155 13.29 -5.26 27.76
N ARG A 156 13.88 -5.56 28.93
CA ARG A 156 14.99 -4.83 29.55
C ARG A 156 16.37 -5.40 29.19
N GLY A 157 16.43 -6.50 28.43
CA GLY A 157 17.66 -7.15 27.96
C GLY A 157 18.19 -8.28 28.85
N GLU A 158 17.63 -8.49 30.03
CA GLU A 158 18.03 -9.53 30.99
C GLU A 158 17.72 -10.92 30.43
N ARG A 159 18.58 -11.92 30.70
CA ARG A 159 18.35 -13.31 30.26
C ARG A 159 17.56 -14.08 31.30
N PHE A 160 16.59 -14.87 30.86
CA PHE A 160 15.89 -15.85 31.67
C PHE A 160 15.74 -17.17 30.93
N VAL A 161 15.53 -18.26 31.68
CA VAL A 161 15.29 -19.59 31.12
C VAL A 161 13.79 -19.81 30.96
N GLN A 162 13.37 -20.29 29.79
CA GLN A 162 12.01 -20.72 29.52
C GLN A 162 12.04 -22.10 28.86
N PHE A 163 11.57 -23.11 29.57
CA PHE A 163 11.31 -24.43 29.01
C PHE A 163 10.06 -24.36 28.11
N PRO A 164 10.03 -25.10 26.97
CA PRO A 164 8.81 -25.30 26.21
C PRO A 164 7.72 -25.97 27.06
N PRO A 165 6.43 -25.84 26.71
CA PRO A 165 5.36 -26.61 27.34
C PRO A 165 5.64 -28.11 27.22
N LEU A 166 5.49 -28.84 28.34
CA LEU A 166 5.66 -30.28 28.39
C LEU A 166 4.36 -30.96 27.94
N TRP A 167 4.47 -31.81 26.91
CA TRP A 167 3.36 -32.61 26.38
C TRP A 167 3.71 -34.10 26.54
N GLU A 168 3.37 -34.67 27.69
CA GLU A 168 3.64 -36.07 28.04
C GLU A 168 2.35 -36.88 28.02
N GLU A 169 2.32 -38.02 27.32
CA GLU A 169 1.13 -38.88 27.25
C GLU A 169 0.76 -39.48 28.62
N ASN A 170 1.76 -39.84 29.43
CA ASN A 170 1.59 -40.40 30.77
C ASN A 170 1.43 -39.32 31.87
N HIS A 171 1.58 -38.03 31.53
CA HIS A 171 1.48 -36.88 32.43
C HIS A 171 2.41 -36.94 33.67
N GLN A 172 3.43 -37.80 33.66
CA GLN A 172 4.15 -38.24 34.86
C GLN A 172 4.93 -37.10 35.53
N THR A 173 5.61 -36.25 34.75
CA THR A 173 6.34 -35.10 35.30
C THR A 173 5.39 -34.10 35.98
N GLY A 174 4.17 -33.95 35.44
CA GLY A 174 3.14 -33.08 36.02
C GLY A 174 2.60 -33.61 37.35
N VAL A 175 2.30 -34.92 37.43
CA VAL A 175 1.80 -35.57 38.65
C VAL A 175 2.84 -35.50 39.76
N LEU A 176 4.08 -35.94 39.50
CA LEU A 176 5.16 -35.93 40.50
C LEU A 176 5.53 -34.52 40.96
N ALA A 177 5.54 -33.54 40.06
CA ALA A 177 5.79 -32.14 40.44
C ALA A 177 4.66 -31.59 41.33
N GLN A 178 3.40 -31.96 41.07
CA GLN A 178 2.26 -31.54 41.89
C GLN A 178 2.29 -32.19 43.28
N GLU A 179 2.60 -33.49 43.39
CA GLU A 179 2.80 -34.18 44.66
C GLU A 179 3.91 -33.51 45.50
N LEU A 180 5.03 -33.12 44.89
CA LEU A 180 6.12 -32.40 45.55
C LEU A 180 5.74 -30.99 46.02
N ILE A 181 4.82 -30.32 45.32
CA ILE A 181 4.27 -29.01 45.74
C ILE A 181 3.31 -29.20 46.91
N ASP A 182 2.41 -30.17 46.84
CA ASP A 182 1.31 -30.33 47.80
C ASP A 182 1.75 -31.00 49.11
N GLU A 183 2.62 -32.01 49.06
CA GLU A 183 3.11 -32.72 50.25
C GLU A 183 4.30 -32.03 50.92
N TYR A 184 5.24 -31.48 50.13
CA TYR A 184 6.51 -30.95 50.62
C TYR A 184 6.62 -29.42 50.52
N GLY A 185 5.61 -28.73 49.98
CA GLY A 185 5.58 -27.27 49.86
C GLY A 185 6.65 -26.69 48.93
N LEU A 186 7.24 -27.51 48.06
CA LEU A 186 8.38 -27.11 47.24
C LEU A 186 7.95 -26.19 46.10
N LEU A 187 8.73 -25.13 45.85
CA LEU A 187 8.50 -24.26 44.70
C LEU A 187 8.91 -24.99 43.41
N PRO A 188 8.15 -24.86 42.29
CA PRO A 188 8.52 -25.48 41.01
C PRO A 188 9.94 -25.16 40.53
N GLN A 189 10.44 -23.95 40.83
CA GLN A 189 11.80 -23.53 40.50
C GLN A 189 12.89 -24.24 41.34
N ALA A 190 12.55 -24.71 42.55
CA ALA A 190 13.46 -25.49 43.39
C ALA A 190 13.53 -26.93 42.89
N ILE A 191 12.38 -27.58 42.68
CA ILE A 191 12.26 -28.93 42.10
C ILE A 191 13.05 -29.03 40.79
N LEU A 192 12.82 -28.06 39.88
CA LEU A 192 13.51 -27.99 38.59
C LEU A 192 15.03 -27.80 38.73
N ARG A 193 15.48 -27.01 39.69
CA ARG A 193 16.91 -26.76 39.94
C ARG A 193 17.60 -28.02 40.45
N GLU A 194 16.99 -28.70 41.43
CA GLU A 194 17.53 -29.92 42.03
C GLU A 194 17.60 -31.04 40.99
N ALA A 195 16.52 -31.31 40.27
CA ALA A 195 16.48 -32.31 39.20
C ALA A 195 17.52 -32.07 38.09
N ILE A 196 17.71 -30.80 37.66
CA ILE A 196 18.75 -30.46 36.67
C ILE A 196 20.16 -30.64 37.26
N THR A 197 20.37 -30.28 38.53
CA THR A 197 21.68 -30.39 39.20
C THR A 197 22.08 -31.86 39.32
N ASP A 198 21.17 -32.71 39.81
CA ASP A 198 21.39 -34.15 39.95
C ASP A 198 21.63 -34.84 38.61
N TYR A 199 20.87 -34.47 37.58
CA TYR A 199 21.03 -35.04 36.24
C TYR A 199 22.34 -34.59 35.58
N HIS A 200 22.73 -33.33 35.75
CA HIS A 200 24.02 -32.82 35.30
C HIS A 200 25.19 -33.51 36.03
N ALA A 201 25.08 -33.72 37.34
CA ALA A 201 26.10 -34.42 38.13
C ALA A 201 26.31 -35.87 37.64
N LYS A 202 25.21 -36.63 37.43
CA LYS A 202 25.26 -37.99 36.86
C LYS A 202 25.96 -38.04 35.50
N LEU A 203 25.56 -37.17 34.56
CA LEU A 203 26.18 -37.08 33.23
C LEU A 203 27.64 -36.61 33.26
N THR A 204 28.08 -35.95 34.33
CA THR A 204 29.48 -35.55 34.51
C THR A 204 30.31 -36.74 35.00
N GLN A 205 29.83 -37.44 36.04
CA GLN A 205 30.46 -38.65 36.59
C GLN A 205 30.58 -39.79 35.55
N GLU A 206 29.54 -40.00 34.73
CA GLU A 206 29.57 -41.00 33.65
C GLU A 206 30.63 -40.70 32.59
N LYS A 207 30.90 -39.41 32.31
CA LYS A 207 31.98 -39.00 31.39
C LYS A 207 33.35 -39.15 32.01
N GLU A 208 33.52 -38.77 33.27
CA GLU A 208 34.77 -38.89 34.01
C GLU A 208 35.18 -40.37 34.13
N GLN A 209 34.26 -41.28 34.50
CA GLN A 209 34.53 -42.73 34.50
C GLN A 209 34.86 -43.28 33.10
N SER A 210 34.22 -42.76 32.06
CA SER A 210 34.53 -43.16 30.67
C SER A 210 35.92 -42.70 30.22
N GLN A 211 36.44 -41.60 30.76
CA GLN A 211 37.81 -41.12 30.49
C GLN A 211 38.85 -41.84 31.36
N GLU A 212 38.60 -42.07 32.65
CA GLU A 212 39.50 -42.85 33.52
C GLU A 212 39.70 -44.28 33.00
N THR A 213 38.65 -44.90 32.45
CA THR A 213 38.75 -46.25 31.85
C THR A 213 39.61 -46.26 30.57
N ALA A 214 39.68 -45.15 29.83
CA ALA A 214 40.52 -45.01 28.65
C ALA A 214 41.99 -44.65 28.98
N GLU A 215 42.21 -43.85 30.02
CA GLU A 215 43.56 -43.46 30.47
C GLU A 215 44.24 -44.59 31.28
N SER A 216 43.47 -45.44 31.97
CA SER A 216 44.02 -46.58 32.72
C SER A 216 44.53 -47.75 31.86
N GLU A 217 44.36 -47.71 30.53
CA GLU A 217 44.90 -48.72 29.60
C GLU A 217 46.31 -48.38 29.06
N MET A 218 46.86 -47.20 29.37
CA MET A 218 48.20 -46.78 28.94
C MET A 218 49.12 -46.33 30.11
N VAL A 219 49.61 -47.28 30.91
CA VAL A 219 50.71 -47.05 31.85
C VAL A 219 51.82 -48.08 31.71
N VAL A 220 52.75 -47.85 30.76
CA VAL A 220 54.08 -48.47 30.74
C VAL A 220 55.15 -47.46 30.26
N VAL A 221 55.90 -46.91 31.22
CA VAL A 221 57.34 -46.54 31.16
C VAL A 221 57.78 -45.14 30.63
N ASP A 222 58.25 -44.37 31.61
CA ASP A 222 59.41 -43.44 31.69
C ASP A 222 59.43 -41.95 31.20
N SER A 223 59.50 -41.07 32.21
CA SER A 223 60.58 -40.09 32.51
C SER A 223 60.99 -38.98 31.51
N GLU A 224 60.67 -37.71 31.82
CA GLU A 224 61.57 -36.76 32.54
C GLU A 224 60.96 -35.33 32.71
N ILE A 225 60.91 -34.86 33.97
CA ILE A 225 61.17 -33.51 34.58
C ILE A 225 60.79 -32.18 33.82
N PRO A 226 60.22 -31.15 34.52
CA PRO A 226 59.65 -29.91 33.93
C PRO A 226 60.59 -28.67 34.01
N PRO A 227 60.18 -27.41 33.65
CA PRO A 227 59.44 -26.56 34.61
C PRO A 227 58.43 -25.51 34.08
N GLN A 228 57.65 -25.03 35.05
CA GLN A 228 56.73 -23.89 35.22
C GLN A 228 56.96 -22.56 34.45
N VAL A 229 55.91 -21.72 34.38
CA VAL A 229 55.86 -20.36 35.02
C VAL A 229 54.44 -19.76 35.01
N GLU A 230 54.10 -18.98 36.04
CA GLU A 230 52.84 -18.24 36.25
C GLU A 230 52.66 -17.01 35.36
N ILE A 231 51.43 -16.47 35.26
CA ILE A 231 51.02 -15.13 35.78
C ILE A 231 49.56 -14.83 35.34
N SER A 232 48.82 -14.11 36.18
CA SER A 232 47.38 -13.83 36.04
C SER A 232 47.09 -12.40 35.48
N PRO A 233 45.92 -11.74 35.71
CA PRO A 233 45.18 -11.02 34.64
C PRO A 233 45.23 -9.48 34.79
N ILE A 234 44.44 -8.73 34.00
CA ILE A 234 43.94 -7.38 34.35
C ILE A 234 42.75 -6.92 33.48
N GLU A 235 41.91 -6.06 34.06
CA GLU A 235 40.68 -5.44 33.51
C GLU A 235 40.99 -4.25 32.58
N SER A 236 40.04 -3.74 31.75
CA SER A 236 39.24 -2.49 31.95
C SER A 236 38.70 -2.04 30.57
N GLU A 237 37.81 -1.06 30.33
CA GLU A 237 37.01 -0.13 31.16
C GLU A 237 35.66 0.17 30.42
N GLU A 238 35.10 1.39 30.53
CA GLU A 238 33.87 1.87 29.86
C GLU A 238 34.15 3.01 28.86
N THR A 239 33.13 3.46 28.09
CA THR A 239 32.66 4.87 28.15
C THR A 239 31.36 5.12 27.37
N LYS A 240 30.52 6.03 27.90
CA LYS A 240 29.30 6.60 27.27
C LYS A 240 29.55 8.06 26.85
N LYS A 241 28.73 8.61 25.93
CA LYS A 241 28.23 10.00 26.02
C LYS A 241 27.16 10.41 25.00
N GLU A 242 26.47 11.50 25.36
CA GLU A 242 25.42 12.21 24.62
C GLU A 242 25.88 13.72 24.46
N VAL A 243 25.12 14.79 24.14
CA VAL A 243 23.67 15.08 24.22
C VAL A 243 23.33 16.43 23.51
N ILE A 244 22.10 16.60 22.97
CA ILE A 244 21.33 17.89 22.78
C ILE A 244 21.71 18.93 21.67
N SER A 245 20.66 19.35 20.89
CA SER A 245 20.12 20.72 20.54
C SER A 245 21.07 21.96 20.41
N SER A 246 20.82 23.05 19.65
CA SER A 246 19.56 23.82 19.40
C SER A 246 19.68 24.96 18.34
N VAL A 247 18.53 25.58 17.99
CA VAL A 247 18.28 27.04 17.73
C VAL A 247 18.63 27.69 16.35
N GLU A 248 17.55 27.93 15.57
CA GLU A 248 17.14 29.16 14.80
C GLU A 248 18.09 29.76 13.72
N GLN A 249 17.82 30.85 12.96
CA GLN A 249 16.73 31.87 12.90
C GLN A 249 16.64 32.57 11.50
N ASN A 250 15.45 32.83 10.91
CA ASN A 250 15.12 34.08 10.16
C ASN A 250 13.73 34.13 9.47
N GLU A 251 13.23 35.36 9.27
CA GLU A 251 11.96 35.73 8.61
C GLU A 251 12.17 36.24 7.17
N GLN A 252 11.16 36.12 6.31
CA GLN A 252 10.69 37.21 5.44
C GLN A 252 9.34 36.86 4.76
N ALA A 253 8.56 37.90 4.41
CA ALA A 253 7.18 37.81 3.93
C ALA A 253 7.05 38.28 2.45
N ILE A 254 5.81 38.51 1.99
CA ILE A 254 5.36 39.06 0.68
C ILE A 254 5.15 37.96 -0.40
N THR A 255 4.06 37.91 -1.19
CA THR A 255 2.67 38.44 -1.12
C THR A 255 1.80 37.65 -2.10
N LEU A 256 0.52 37.44 -1.80
CA LEU A 256 -0.47 36.84 -2.71
C LEU A 256 -0.78 37.76 -3.92
N GLN A 257 -0.82 37.20 -5.14
CA GLN A 257 -1.68 37.71 -6.20
C GLN A 257 -2.43 36.58 -6.92
N VAL A 258 -3.75 36.73 -6.93
CA VAL A 258 -4.71 35.97 -7.74
C VAL A 258 -4.70 36.52 -9.16
N ARG A 259 -4.79 35.67 -10.19
CA ARG A 259 -5.29 36.10 -11.50
C ARG A 259 -5.98 34.98 -12.27
N GLU A 260 -7.30 35.12 -12.40
CA GLU A 260 -8.09 34.47 -13.44
C GLU A 260 -7.74 35.05 -14.82
N PHE A 261 -7.87 34.29 -15.90
CA PHE A 261 -8.85 34.56 -16.98
C PHE A 261 -8.78 33.48 -18.08
N ALA A 262 -9.91 33.26 -18.73
CA ALA A 262 -10.09 32.29 -19.83
C ALA A 262 -9.84 32.93 -21.21
N THR A 263 -9.64 32.07 -22.23
CA THR A 263 -9.91 32.26 -23.69
C THR A 263 -9.29 33.50 -24.38
N ASP A 264 -8.74 33.41 -25.59
CA ASP A 264 -9.34 32.86 -26.80
C ASP A 264 -8.27 32.63 -27.90
N GLY A 265 -8.59 31.94 -29.00
CA GLY A 265 -7.63 31.61 -30.06
C GLY A 265 -7.94 32.18 -31.45
N ASN A 266 -6.92 32.35 -32.31
CA ASN A 266 -7.05 32.06 -33.75
C ASN A 266 -5.69 31.90 -34.48
N ARG A 267 -5.76 31.47 -35.75
CA ARG A 267 -4.73 30.84 -36.58
C ARG A 267 -3.83 31.77 -37.42
N GLN A 268 -2.71 31.15 -37.84
CA GLN A 268 -2.08 31.15 -39.18
C GLN A 268 -0.81 31.98 -39.51
N ASN A 269 0.17 31.23 -40.07
CA ASN A 269 1.22 31.57 -41.04
C ASN A 269 2.46 32.39 -40.64
N GLY A 270 3.59 31.66 -40.52
CA GLY A 270 4.80 31.96 -41.31
C GLY A 270 5.94 32.75 -40.65
N TYR A 271 7.17 32.28 -40.90
CA TYR A 271 8.49 32.89 -40.59
C TYR A 271 9.01 32.81 -39.14
N SER A 272 10.01 31.94 -38.95
CA SER A 272 11.02 31.99 -37.88
C SER A 272 12.10 33.04 -38.19
N PRO A 273 13.01 33.37 -37.25
CA PRO A 273 12.79 33.59 -35.81
C PRO A 273 13.41 34.93 -35.35
N THR A 274 12.91 35.51 -34.26
CA THR A 274 13.72 36.43 -33.43
C THR A 274 13.53 36.11 -31.95
N SER A 275 14.65 35.95 -31.25
CA SER A 275 14.67 35.48 -29.87
C SER A 275 14.22 36.55 -28.88
N SER A 276 13.29 36.21 -27.99
CA SER A 276 13.18 36.81 -26.66
C SER A 276 13.07 35.68 -25.64
N VAL A 277 14.21 35.30 -25.08
CA VAL A 277 14.32 34.28 -24.02
C VAL A 277 13.46 34.71 -22.83
N THR A 278 12.54 33.86 -22.40
CA THR A 278 11.91 33.93 -21.07
C THR A 278 12.00 32.53 -20.46
N GLU A 279 12.69 32.43 -19.33
CA GLU A 279 13.12 31.16 -18.75
C GLU A 279 11.99 30.44 -18.00
N GLN A 280 11.22 29.61 -18.70
CA GLN A 280 10.31 28.61 -18.08
C GLN A 280 10.45 27.19 -18.65
N GLN A 281 11.34 26.98 -19.63
CA GLN A 281 11.38 25.74 -20.42
C GLN A 281 11.87 24.42 -19.76
N PRO A 282 12.70 24.37 -18.69
CA PRO A 282 13.33 23.10 -18.32
C PRO A 282 12.36 22.07 -17.70
N VAL A 283 11.24 22.49 -17.12
CA VAL A 283 10.28 21.60 -16.46
C VAL A 283 9.28 21.00 -17.45
N GLU A 284 8.68 21.84 -18.33
CA GLU A 284 7.69 21.37 -19.32
C GLU A 284 8.29 20.40 -20.34
N VAL A 285 9.55 20.61 -20.75
CA VAL A 285 10.25 19.71 -21.67
C VAL A 285 10.47 18.34 -21.04
N GLU A 286 10.88 18.28 -19.76
CA GLU A 286 11.06 17.02 -19.05
C GLU A 286 9.73 16.28 -18.86
N GLU A 287 8.64 17.00 -18.51
CA GLU A 287 7.30 16.41 -18.42
C GLU A 287 6.80 15.87 -19.78
N ALA A 288 7.10 16.56 -20.89
CA ALA A 288 6.78 16.09 -22.24
C ALA A 288 7.54 14.80 -22.60
N PHE A 289 8.82 14.69 -22.24
CA PHE A 289 9.60 13.45 -22.39
C PHE A 289 9.03 12.31 -21.53
N ILE A 290 8.71 12.57 -20.26
CA ILE A 290 8.11 11.58 -19.35
C ILE A 290 6.75 11.09 -19.89
N LEU A 291 5.93 11.98 -20.45
CA LEU A 291 4.67 11.58 -21.09
C LEU A 291 4.91 10.76 -22.36
N ALA A 292 5.85 11.17 -23.22
CA ALA A 292 6.18 10.43 -24.44
C ALA A 292 6.69 9.00 -24.16
N GLU A 293 7.55 8.82 -23.15
CA GLU A 293 7.98 7.48 -22.71
C GLU A 293 6.82 6.63 -22.20
N LYS A 294 5.94 7.19 -21.37
CA LYS A 294 4.76 6.47 -20.87
C LYS A 294 3.80 6.07 -21.99
N LEU A 295 3.62 6.92 -23.00
CA LEU A 295 2.81 6.61 -24.19
C LEU A 295 3.48 5.51 -25.04
N ARG A 296 4.81 5.55 -25.19
CA ARG A 296 5.61 4.48 -25.84
C ARG A 296 5.48 3.14 -25.11
N SER A 297 5.52 3.12 -23.78
CA SER A 297 5.39 1.90 -22.96
C SER A 297 3.95 1.45 -22.68
N SER A 298 2.93 2.21 -23.11
CA SER A 298 1.53 1.89 -22.83
C SER A 298 1.01 0.76 -23.73
N ASN A 299 0.42 -0.25 -23.11
CA ASN A 299 -0.10 -1.46 -23.76
C ASN A 299 -1.63 -1.46 -23.91
N SER A 300 -2.30 -0.48 -23.30
CA SER A 300 -3.76 -0.38 -23.19
C SER A 300 -4.19 1.08 -23.21
N TYR A 301 -5.40 1.36 -23.69
CA TYR A 301 -6.01 2.68 -23.62
C TYR A 301 -6.01 3.27 -22.22
N TYR A 302 -6.19 2.42 -21.20
CA TYR A 302 -6.20 2.86 -19.81
C TYR A 302 -4.86 3.51 -19.39
N GLN A 303 -3.73 2.92 -19.78
CA GLN A 303 -2.41 3.46 -19.49
C GLN A 303 -2.12 4.76 -20.25
N ILE A 304 -2.59 4.85 -21.50
CA ILE A 304 -2.58 6.07 -22.31
C ILE A 304 -3.38 7.18 -21.58
N ARG A 305 -4.64 6.88 -21.19
CA ARG A 305 -5.53 7.81 -20.50
C ARG A 305 -4.93 8.30 -19.19
N CYS A 306 -4.46 7.42 -18.30
CA CYS A 306 -3.86 7.82 -17.03
C CYS A 306 -2.60 8.69 -17.20
N SER A 307 -1.80 8.40 -18.24
CA SER A 307 -0.62 9.22 -18.57
C SER A 307 -1.02 10.61 -19.06
N LEU A 308 -2.02 10.69 -19.95
CA LEU A 308 -2.58 11.94 -20.47
C LEU A 308 -3.23 12.79 -19.38
N TYR A 309 -3.96 12.19 -18.44
CA TYR A 309 -4.59 12.91 -17.33
C TYR A 309 -3.55 13.56 -16.41
N ARG A 310 -2.43 12.86 -16.13
CA ARG A 310 -1.38 13.36 -15.23
C ARG A 310 -0.50 14.45 -15.82
N HIS A 311 -0.42 14.52 -17.16
CA HIS A 311 0.49 15.38 -17.92
C HIS A 311 -0.22 16.12 -19.06
N PHE A 312 -1.50 16.48 -18.87
CA PHE A 312 -2.39 16.97 -19.94
C PHE A 312 -1.84 18.21 -20.66
N ASN A 313 -1.25 19.14 -19.90
CA ASN A 313 -0.74 20.42 -20.40
C ASN A 313 0.38 20.27 -21.44
N VAL A 314 1.11 19.15 -21.41
CA VAL A 314 2.21 18.85 -22.34
C VAL A 314 1.83 17.80 -23.40
N LYS A 315 0.53 17.45 -23.53
CA LYS A 315 0.04 16.42 -24.46
C LYS A 315 0.56 16.61 -25.88
N ASP A 316 0.40 17.81 -26.44
CA ASP A 316 0.72 18.06 -27.85
C ASP A 316 2.23 18.05 -28.10
N GLN A 317 3.01 18.51 -27.12
CA GLN A 317 4.49 18.43 -27.15
C GLN A 317 4.96 16.96 -27.10
N ALA A 318 4.40 16.17 -26.19
CA ALA A 318 4.69 14.74 -26.06
C ALA A 318 4.23 13.94 -27.29
N TRP A 319 3.11 14.32 -27.91
CA TRP A 319 2.62 13.70 -29.15
C TRP A 319 3.61 13.91 -30.30
N GLU A 320 4.23 15.10 -30.39
CA GLU A 320 5.23 15.36 -31.43
C GLU A 320 6.55 14.61 -31.24
N LEU A 321 6.89 14.18 -30.02
CA LEU A 321 8.05 13.33 -29.73
C LEU A 321 7.86 11.85 -30.13
N LEU A 322 6.65 11.42 -30.49
CA LEU A 322 6.34 10.04 -30.88
C LEU A 322 6.55 9.82 -32.38
N SER A 323 7.10 8.66 -32.75
CA SER A 323 7.26 8.27 -34.16
C SER A 323 5.90 7.98 -34.84
N PRO A 324 5.79 8.03 -36.18
CA PRO A 324 4.56 7.70 -36.88
C PRO A 324 4.03 6.28 -36.57
N GLU A 325 4.92 5.32 -36.37
CA GLU A 325 4.60 3.94 -35.98
C GLU A 325 4.05 3.88 -34.54
N GLU A 326 4.61 4.68 -33.63
CA GLU A 326 4.17 4.80 -32.24
C GLU A 326 2.79 5.45 -32.14
N ARG A 327 2.56 6.56 -32.87
CA ARG A 327 1.26 7.22 -32.98
C ARG A 327 0.20 6.25 -33.53
N SER A 328 0.49 5.55 -34.63
CA SER A 328 -0.42 4.55 -35.22
C SER A 328 -0.70 3.35 -34.28
N ARG A 329 0.28 2.94 -33.46
CA ARG A 329 0.08 1.91 -32.43
C ARG A 329 -0.85 2.40 -31.32
N ILE A 330 -0.71 3.65 -30.88
CA ILE A 330 -1.56 4.27 -29.86
C ILE A 330 -2.99 4.47 -30.40
N GLU A 331 -3.15 4.89 -31.65
CA GLU A 331 -4.45 5.02 -32.31
C GLU A 331 -5.22 3.69 -32.36
N LYS A 332 -4.53 2.56 -32.59
CA LYS A 332 -5.14 1.21 -32.55
C LYS A 332 -5.57 0.76 -31.15
N LEU A 333 -5.11 1.44 -30.09
CA LEU A 333 -5.55 1.19 -28.73
C LEU A 333 -6.75 2.05 -28.34
N LEU A 334 -7.12 3.08 -29.12
CA LEU A 334 -8.27 3.94 -28.82
C LEU A 334 -9.60 3.16 -28.91
N PRO A 335 -10.55 3.36 -27.98
CA PRO A 335 -11.91 2.82 -28.09
C PRO A 335 -12.62 3.37 -29.33
N GLN A 336 -13.53 2.58 -29.91
CA GLN A 336 -14.26 2.97 -31.12
C GLN A 336 -15.09 4.24 -30.92
N GLU A 337 -15.59 4.48 -29.71
CA GLU A 337 -16.35 5.68 -29.35
C GLU A 337 -15.45 6.93 -29.38
N VAL A 338 -14.20 6.80 -28.93
CA VAL A 338 -13.20 7.89 -28.93
C VAL A 338 -12.69 8.16 -30.34
N LEU A 339 -12.56 7.12 -31.17
CA LEU A 339 -12.27 7.27 -32.60
C LEU A 339 -13.40 8.02 -33.32
N ALA A 340 -14.66 7.64 -33.11
CA ALA A 340 -15.82 8.31 -33.69
C ALA A 340 -15.95 9.77 -33.25
N LEU A 341 -15.68 10.09 -31.98
CA LEU A 341 -15.65 11.47 -31.50
C LEU A 341 -14.48 12.29 -32.06
N ASN A 342 -13.30 11.68 -32.25
CA ASN A 342 -12.20 12.34 -32.96
C ASN A 342 -12.55 12.60 -34.44
N GLU A 343 -13.23 11.67 -35.11
CA GLU A 343 -13.73 11.87 -36.48
C GLU A 343 -14.77 12.97 -36.55
N ALA A 344 -15.75 12.99 -35.64
CA ALA A 344 -16.76 14.04 -35.51
C ALA A 344 -16.15 15.43 -35.22
N ARG A 345 -15.06 15.50 -34.45
CA ARG A 345 -14.32 16.75 -34.23
C ARG A 345 -13.59 17.18 -35.51
N ASN A 346 -12.95 16.24 -36.20
CA ASN A 346 -12.20 16.51 -37.41
C ASN A 346 -13.10 16.90 -38.60
N SER A 347 -14.35 16.42 -38.63
CA SER A 347 -15.39 16.83 -39.59
C SER A 347 -16.10 18.15 -39.21
N GLY A 348 -15.86 18.68 -38.01
CA GLY A 348 -16.47 19.91 -37.51
C GLY A 348 -17.89 19.76 -36.96
N LEU A 349 -18.38 18.53 -36.77
CA LEU A 349 -19.67 18.25 -36.14
C LEU A 349 -19.68 18.61 -34.64
N ILE A 350 -18.51 18.49 -33.98
CA ILE A 350 -18.29 18.89 -32.60
C ILE A 350 -17.03 19.76 -32.47
N VAL A 351 -16.97 20.61 -31.44
CA VAL A 351 -15.85 21.50 -31.15
C VAL A 351 -14.72 20.74 -30.46
N ASP A 352 -15.05 20.05 -29.36
CA ASP A 352 -14.15 19.14 -28.65
C ASP A 352 -14.96 18.20 -27.74
N PHE A 353 -14.29 17.28 -27.06
CA PHE A 353 -14.91 16.40 -26.07
C PHE A 353 -13.96 16.00 -24.93
N TYR A 354 -14.53 15.76 -23.74
CA TYR A 354 -13.83 15.18 -22.60
C TYR A 354 -14.48 13.87 -22.15
N GLU A 355 -13.69 12.82 -21.97
CA GLU A 355 -14.16 11.55 -21.40
C GLU A 355 -14.08 11.59 -19.87
N LEU A 356 -15.22 11.59 -19.18
CA LEU A 356 -15.35 11.52 -17.73
C LEU A 356 -15.02 10.12 -17.19
N GLU A 357 -14.70 10.02 -15.91
CA GLU A 357 -14.34 8.73 -15.26
C GLU A 357 -15.51 7.77 -15.11
N THR A 358 -16.74 8.28 -15.17
CA THR A 358 -17.99 7.50 -15.05
C THR A 358 -18.41 6.78 -16.34
N GLY A 359 -17.60 6.81 -17.41
CA GLY A 359 -17.98 6.29 -18.73
C GLY A 359 -18.95 7.19 -19.50
N TRP A 360 -18.90 8.50 -19.23
CA TRP A 360 -19.65 9.55 -19.92
C TRP A 360 -18.70 10.46 -20.69
N PHE A 361 -19.19 11.11 -21.73
CA PHE A 361 -18.48 12.11 -22.52
C PHE A 361 -19.19 13.44 -22.39
N GLN A 362 -18.44 14.51 -22.08
CA GLN A 362 -18.89 15.88 -22.22
C GLN A 362 -18.49 16.36 -23.62
N ILE A 363 -19.47 16.67 -24.46
CA ILE A 363 -19.27 17.02 -25.86
C ILE A 363 -19.69 18.49 -26.06
N PHE A 364 -18.82 19.26 -26.71
CA PHE A 364 -19.03 20.67 -26.97
C PHE A 364 -19.44 20.85 -28.44
N ILE A 365 -20.52 21.59 -28.69
CA ILE A 365 -21.04 21.87 -30.04
C ILE A 365 -21.04 23.39 -30.26
N HIS A 366 -20.78 23.83 -31.49
CA HIS A 366 -20.90 25.24 -31.85
C HIS A 366 -22.31 25.78 -31.57
N GLY A 367 -22.38 26.91 -30.85
CA GLY A 367 -23.65 27.59 -30.54
C GLY A 367 -24.40 27.06 -29.32
N VAL A 368 -23.82 26.13 -28.54
CA VAL A 368 -24.39 25.65 -27.28
C VAL A 368 -23.45 25.96 -26.12
N ASP A 369 -23.86 26.85 -25.21
CA ASP A 369 -23.03 27.33 -24.09
C ASP A 369 -22.77 26.27 -23.00
N THR A 370 -23.47 25.12 -23.05
CA THR A 370 -23.35 24.04 -22.06
C THR A 370 -22.95 22.72 -22.73
N PRO A 371 -21.91 22.01 -22.25
CA PRO A 371 -21.52 20.72 -22.80
C PRO A 371 -22.61 19.67 -22.60
N ILE A 372 -22.84 18.86 -23.63
CA ILE A 372 -23.83 17.79 -23.63
C ILE A 372 -23.18 16.53 -23.05
N SER A 373 -23.81 15.92 -22.05
CA SER A 373 -23.31 14.69 -21.42
C SER A 373 -23.93 13.45 -22.08
N VAL A 374 -23.10 12.60 -22.69
CA VAL A 374 -23.50 11.39 -23.43
C VAL A 374 -22.82 10.16 -22.84
N SER A 375 -23.57 9.10 -22.53
CA SER A 375 -22.97 7.85 -22.03
C SER A 375 -22.21 7.12 -23.14
N LYS A 376 -21.14 6.40 -22.80
CA LYS A 376 -20.32 5.63 -23.75
C LYS A 376 -21.16 4.70 -24.65
N SER A 377 -22.17 4.05 -24.09
CA SER A 377 -23.11 3.19 -24.83
C SER A 377 -23.89 3.90 -25.94
N ASN A 378 -24.08 5.21 -25.83
CA ASN A 378 -25.00 5.99 -26.66
C ASN A 378 -24.27 6.92 -27.64
N VAL A 379 -22.93 6.99 -27.61
CA VAL A 379 -22.12 7.90 -28.46
C VAL A 379 -22.47 7.74 -29.94
N PHE A 380 -22.57 6.51 -30.44
CA PHE A 380 -22.87 6.26 -31.86
C PHE A 380 -24.28 6.67 -32.29
N ASP A 381 -25.27 6.48 -31.44
CA ASP A 381 -26.65 6.84 -31.78
C ASP A 381 -26.87 8.35 -31.64
N TRP A 382 -26.21 8.98 -30.67
CA TRP A 382 -26.17 10.43 -30.53
C TRP A 382 -25.45 11.11 -31.70
N LEU A 383 -24.32 10.59 -32.17
CA LEU A 383 -23.62 11.13 -33.35
C LEU A 383 -24.49 11.08 -34.61
N LYS A 384 -25.18 9.96 -34.88
CA LYS A 384 -26.15 9.85 -35.99
C LYS A 384 -27.29 10.86 -35.86
N GLU A 385 -27.77 11.13 -34.65
CA GLU A 385 -28.79 12.13 -34.40
C GLU A 385 -28.26 13.55 -34.74
N GLN A 386 -27.03 13.89 -34.33
CA GLN A 386 -26.41 15.17 -34.67
C GLN A 386 -26.15 15.31 -36.19
N GLU A 387 -25.70 14.26 -36.87
CA GLU A 387 -25.56 14.22 -38.33
C GLU A 387 -26.91 14.43 -39.03
N SER A 388 -27.98 13.82 -38.53
CA SER A 388 -29.33 13.99 -39.08
C SER A 388 -29.87 15.40 -38.83
N ILE A 389 -29.62 16.00 -37.67
CA ILE A 389 -30.03 17.38 -37.37
C ILE A 389 -29.27 18.36 -38.27
N THR A 390 -27.95 18.20 -38.38
CA THR A 390 -27.09 19.05 -39.23
C THR A 390 -27.48 18.94 -40.70
N SER A 391 -27.80 17.73 -41.19
CA SER A 391 -28.25 17.49 -42.57
C SER A 391 -29.63 18.07 -42.91
N VAL A 392 -30.43 18.48 -41.91
CA VAL A 392 -31.74 19.13 -42.09
C VAL A 392 -31.65 20.66 -42.05
N ILE A 393 -30.50 21.21 -41.64
CA ILE A 393 -30.26 22.66 -41.47
C ILE A 393 -29.49 23.27 -42.66
N VAL A 394 -28.95 22.45 -43.57
CA VAL A 394 -28.19 22.85 -44.78
C VAL A 394 -29.09 23.03 -46.00
#